data_AF-B6ITM5-F1
#
_entry.id   AF-B6ITM5-F1
#
_cell.length_a   1.000
_cell.length_b   1.000
_cell.length_c   1.000
_cell.angle_alpha   90.00
_cell.angle_beta   90.00
_cell.angle_gamma   90.00
#
_symmetry.space_group_name_H-M   'P 1'
#
loop_
_entity.id
_entity.type
_entity.pdbx_description
1 polymer ?
#
loop_
_entity_poly.entity_id
_entity_poly.type
_entity_poly.pdbx_seq_one_letter_code
_entity_poly.pdbx_strand_id
1 'polypeptide(L)'
;MAARNERLYIVTYDIADQKRWRRVFRVMEAYGHWLQLSVFQCRLTARRRAALAMRLDREIKPAEDHVLILDVGPADEVDLRVESLGKSFQAIVREARVI
;
A
#
# COMPACT_ATOMS: atom_id res chain seq x y z
N MET A 1 15.66 -4.90 -20.41
CA MET A 1 14.34 -4.43 -19.93
C MET A 1 14.57 -3.17 -19.12
N ALA A 2 13.94 -2.04 -19.46
CA ALA A 2 14.03 -0.86 -18.60
C ALA A 2 13.51 -1.26 -17.21
N ALA A 3 14.35 -1.15 -16.18
CA ALA A 3 13.92 -1.34 -14.80
C ALA A 3 12.74 -0.39 -14.60
N ARG A 4 11.57 -0.96 -14.33
CA ARG A 4 10.38 -0.17 -14.01
C ARG A 4 10.79 0.60 -12.75
N ASN A 5 10.91 1.93 -12.83
CA ASN A 5 11.36 2.79 -11.72
C ASN A 5 10.27 2.85 -10.63
N GLU A 6 10.00 1.69 -10.07
CA GLU A 6 8.99 1.40 -9.08
C GLU A 6 9.65 1.38 -7.72
N ARG A 7 8.95 1.94 -6.75
CA ARG A 7 9.35 1.94 -5.36
C ARG A 7 8.35 1.15 -4.55
N LEU A 8 8.83 0.50 -3.50
CA LEU A 8 8.01 -0.21 -2.55
C LEU A 8 7.47 0.78 -1.54
N TYR A 9 6.16 0.79 -1.36
CA TYR A 9 5.47 1.59 -0.36
C TYR A 9 4.71 0.70 0.60
N ILE A 10 4.75 1.06 1.89
CA ILE A 10 3.76 0.61 2.86
C ILE A 10 2.76 1.75 3.04
N VAL A 11 1.49 1.44 2.86
CA VAL A 11 0.40 2.40 3.07
C VAL A 11 -0.43 1.92 4.22
N THR A 12 -0.57 2.75 5.25
CA THR A 12 -1.43 2.46 6.39
C THR A 12 -2.52 3.51 6.48
N TYR A 13 -3.66 3.12 7.06
CA TYR A 13 -4.76 4.05 7.29
C TYR A 13 -5.44 3.79 8.64
N ASP A 14 -5.84 4.88 9.27
CA ASP A 14 -6.72 4.91 10.42
C ASP A 14 -7.94 5.76 10.03
N ILE A 15 -9.09 5.11 9.85
CA ILE A 15 -10.30 5.73 9.27
C ILE A 15 -11.45 5.56 10.26
N ALA A 16 -11.99 6.68 10.75
CA ALA A 16 -12.96 6.66 11.84
C ALA A 16 -14.36 6.19 11.40
N ASP A 17 -14.75 6.46 10.15
CA ASP A 17 -16.07 6.11 9.62
C ASP A 17 -16.04 4.86 8.72
N GLN A 18 -16.96 3.93 8.95
CA GLN A 18 -17.03 2.67 8.21
C GLN A 18 -17.33 2.87 6.71
N LYS A 19 -18.10 3.89 6.33
CA LYS A 19 -18.40 4.14 4.90
C LYS A 19 -17.18 4.71 4.17
N ARG A 20 -16.44 5.63 4.79
CA ARG A 20 -15.14 6.13 4.28
C ARG A 20 -14.12 5.00 4.19
N TRP A 21 -14.04 4.16 5.23
CA TRP A 21 -13.14 3.00 5.24
C TRP A 21 -13.36 2.08 4.04
N ARG A 22 -14.61 1.74 3.71
CA ARG A 22 -14.91 0.92 2.52
C ARG A 22 -14.46 1.57 1.21
N ARG A 23 -14.51 2.90 1.09
CA ARG A 23 -14.06 3.61 -0.11
C ARG A 23 -12.53 3.65 -0.19
N VAL A 24 -11.86 3.95 0.93
CA VAL A 24 -10.40 3.88 1.05
C VAL A 24 -9.90 2.49 0.70
N PHE A 25 -10.50 1.44 1.27
CA PHE A 25 -10.15 0.04 0.98
C PHE A 25 -10.24 -0.27 -0.52
N ARG A 26 -11.36 0.08 -1.18
CA ARG A 26 -11.53 -0.10 -2.63
C ARG A 26 -10.52 0.67 -3.46
N VAL A 27 -10.10 1.87 -3.02
CA VAL A 27 -9.00 2.59 -3.66
C VAL A 27 -7.72 1.75 -3.54
N MET A 28 -7.37 1.31 -2.33
CA MET A 28 -6.14 0.58 -2.05
C MET A 28 -6.01 -0.74 -2.80
N GLU A 29 -7.11 -1.49 -2.99
CA GLU A 29 -7.14 -2.73 -3.78
C GLU A 29 -6.63 -2.54 -5.22
N ALA A 30 -6.76 -1.34 -5.80
CA ALA A 30 -6.28 -1.05 -7.15
C ALA A 30 -4.78 -0.72 -7.23
N TYR A 31 -4.11 -0.51 -6.08
CA TYR A 31 -2.71 -0.04 -6.02
C TYR A 31 -1.75 -0.98 -5.30
N GLY A 32 -2.25 -1.93 -4.53
CA GLY A 32 -1.38 -2.86 -3.82
C GLY A 32 -2.12 -4.05 -3.25
N HIS A 33 -1.37 -4.80 -2.46
CA HIS A 33 -1.83 -6.02 -1.82
C HIS A 33 -2.17 -5.74 -0.36
N TRP A 34 -3.28 -6.30 0.08
CA TRP A 34 -3.77 -6.17 1.45
C TRP A 34 -2.99 -7.11 2.38
N LEU A 35 -2.29 -6.54 3.37
CA LEU A 35 -1.46 -7.29 4.32
C LEU A 35 -2.18 -7.52 5.65
N GLN A 36 -2.79 -6.46 6.19
CA GLN A 36 -3.59 -6.49 7.42
C GLN A 36 -4.70 -5.45 7.30
N LEU A 37 -5.68 -5.47 8.23
CA LEU A 37 -6.88 -4.63 8.20
C LEU A 37 -6.64 -3.18 7.73
N SER A 38 -5.54 -2.58 8.19
CA SER A 38 -5.14 -1.20 7.92
C SER A 38 -3.75 -1.05 7.28
N VAL A 39 -3.24 -2.09 6.62
CA VAL A 39 -1.89 -2.12 6.05
C VAL A 39 -1.92 -2.71 4.63
N PHE A 40 -1.36 -1.97 3.68
CA PHE A 40 -1.17 -2.38 2.30
C PHE A 40 0.29 -2.26 1.88
N GLN A 41 0.74 -3.18 1.02
CA GLN A 41 2.01 -3.09 0.32
C GLN A 41 1.77 -2.76 -1.15
N CYS A 42 2.38 -1.67 -1.63
CA CYS A 42 2.21 -1.19 -2.99
C CYS A 42 3.56 -1.11 -3.72
N ARG A 43 3.62 -1.58 -4.96
CA ARG A 43 4.73 -1.32 -5.88
C ARG A 43 4.29 -0.26 -6.88
N LEU A 44 4.84 0.94 -6.78
CA LEU A 44 4.32 2.10 -7.51
C LEU A 44 5.44 2.86 -8.20
N THR A 45 5.19 3.27 -9.44
CA THR A 45 5.94 4.37 -10.07
C THR A 45 5.54 5.70 -9.41
N ALA A 46 6.38 6.74 -9.56
CA ALA A 46 6.08 8.08 -9.05
C ALA A 46 4.69 8.60 -9.48
N ARG A 47 4.32 8.39 -10.75
CA ARG A 47 2.99 8.75 -11.27
C ARG A 47 1.87 8.01 -10.55
N ARG A 48 2.01 6.69 -10.35
CA ARG A 48 0.98 5.90 -9.66
C ARG A 48 0.88 6.27 -8.18
N ARG A 49 2.01 6.57 -7.52
CA ARG A 49 2.02 7.09 -6.14
C ARG A 49 1.26 8.41 -6.02
N ALA A 50 1.51 9.36 -6.93
CA ALA A 50 0.80 10.64 -6.93
C ALA A 50 -0.71 10.44 -7.15
N ALA A 51 -1.09 9.58 -8.09
CA ALA A 51 -2.49 9.25 -8.35
C ALA A 51 -3.17 8.58 -7.13
N LEU A 52 -2.47 7.68 -6.43
CA LEU A 52 -2.96 7.08 -5.19
C LEU A 52 -3.24 8.16 -4.13
N ALA A 53 -2.26 9.02 -3.86
CA ALA A 53 -2.40 10.09 -2.87
C ALA A 53 -3.60 11.00 -3.18
N MET A 54 -3.75 11.44 -4.44
CA MET A 54 -4.89 12.25 -4.87
C MET A 54 -6.24 11.55 -4.71
N ARG A 55 -6.30 10.23 -4.90
CA ARG A 55 -7.56 9.47 -4.72
C ARG A 55 -7.89 9.30 -3.25
N LEU A 56 -6.90 8.99 -2.42
CA LEU A 56 -7.10 8.87 -0.97
C LEU A 56 -7.54 10.20 -0.35
N ASP A 57 -6.92 11.31 -0.75
CA ASP A 57 -7.27 12.67 -0.30
C ASP A 57 -8.75 13.01 -0.52
N ARG A 58 -9.36 12.50 -1.60
CA ARG A 58 -10.80 12.68 -1.89
C ARG A 58 -11.72 11.82 -1.03
N GLU A 59 -11.23 10.71 -0.49
CA GLU A 59 -12.03 9.74 0.26
C GLU A 59 -11.97 9.96 1.76
N ILE A 60 -10.89 10.54 2.26
CA ILE A 60 -10.65 10.77 3.69
C ILE A 60 -11.26 12.10 4.17
N LYS A 61 -11.52 12.17 5.47
CA LYS A 61 -11.82 13.41 6.19
C LYS A 61 -10.61 13.76 7.08
N PRO A 62 -9.78 14.75 6.71
CA PRO A 62 -8.50 15.02 7.40
C PRO A 62 -8.59 15.29 8.91
N ALA A 63 -9.74 15.74 9.41
CA ALA A 63 -9.96 15.99 10.83
C ALA A 63 -10.22 14.70 11.65
N GLU A 64 -10.50 13.58 11.00
CA GLU A 64 -10.93 12.32 11.64
C GLU A 64 -10.12 11.11 11.16
N ASP A 65 -9.51 11.21 9.99
CA ASP A 65 -8.85 10.10 9.30
C ASP A 65 -7.38 10.43 9.07
N HIS A 66 -6.54 9.41 9.09
CA HIS A 66 -5.11 9.55 8.86
C HIS A 66 -4.60 8.45 7.93
N VAL A 67 -3.73 8.82 6.99
CA VAL A 67 -3.09 7.90 6.05
C VAL A 67 -1.60 8.18 6.04
N LEU A 68 -0.80 7.13 6.19
CA LEU A 68 0.65 7.19 6.02
C LEU A 68 1.06 6.47 4.74
N ILE A 69 1.91 7.10 3.94
CA ILE A 69 2.52 6.50 2.75
C ILE A 69 4.03 6.48 2.98
N LEU A 70 4.55 5.34 3.37
CA LEU A 70 5.96 5.13 3.72
C LEU A 70 6.70 4.63 2.49
N ASP A 71 7.71 5.38 2.04
CA ASP A 71 8.60 4.96 0.97
C ASP A 71 9.71 4.09 1.54
N VAL A 72 9.74 2.81 1.18
CA VAL A 72 10.70 1.84 1.71
C VAL A 72 11.98 1.78 0.84
N GLY A 73 11.89 2.16 -0.44
CA GLY A 73 13.02 2.12 -1.36
C GLY A 73 12.70 1.53 -2.74
N PRO A 74 13.72 1.30 -3.57
CA PRO A 74 13.56 0.68 -4.89
C PRO A 74 12.92 -0.71 -4.78
N ALA A 75 11.86 -0.96 -5.54
CA ALA A 75 11.01 -2.13 -5.34
C ALA A 75 11.70 -3.47 -5.62
N ASP A 76 12.79 -3.48 -6.37
CA ASP A 76 13.57 -4.68 -6.71
C ASP A 76 14.77 -4.91 -5.78
N GLU A 77 15.15 -3.92 -4.98
CA GLU A 77 16.33 -3.99 -4.10
C GLU A 77 15.96 -4.15 -2.62
N VAL A 78 14.72 -3.84 -2.25
CA VAL A 78 14.24 -3.95 -0.88
C VAL A 78 13.77 -5.38 -0.59
N ASP A 79 14.22 -5.93 0.54
CA ASP A 79 13.65 -7.12 1.18
C ASP A 79 12.95 -6.70 2.47
N LEU A 80 11.61 -6.76 2.48
CA LEU A 80 10.81 -6.27 3.62
C LEU A 80 10.95 -7.26 4.78
N ARG A 81 11.68 -6.88 5.82
CA ARG A 81 11.77 -7.65 7.05
C ARG A 81 10.51 -7.44 7.88
N VAL A 82 9.71 -8.48 8.04
CA VAL A 82 8.48 -8.46 8.82
C VAL A 82 8.59 -9.44 9.97
N GLU A 83 8.35 -8.94 11.18
CA GLU A 83 8.08 -9.75 12.36
C GLU A 83 6.58 -9.70 12.63
N SER A 84 5.96 -10.86 12.85
CA SER A 84 4.53 -10.97 13.16
C SER A 84 4.35 -11.71 14.47
N LEU A 85 3.53 -11.16 15.35
CA LEU A 85 3.16 -11.76 16.63
C LEU A 85 1.68 -12.21 16.58
N GLY A 86 1.39 -13.42 17.06
CA GLY A 86 0.03 -13.97 17.10
C GLY A 86 -0.39 -14.68 15.81
N LYS A 87 -1.26 -14.06 14.99
CA LYS A 87 -1.78 -14.68 13.76
C LYS A 87 -0.66 -14.92 12.74
N SER A 88 -0.86 -15.90 11.86
CA SER A 88 0.06 -16.16 10.75
C SER A 88 0.09 -14.97 9.79
N PHE A 89 1.29 -14.55 9.41
CA PHE A 89 1.53 -13.57 8.36
C PHE A 89 2.15 -14.29 7.17
N GLN A 90 1.53 -14.19 6.00
CA GLN A 90 2.13 -14.64 4.76
C GLN A 90 2.69 -13.42 4.04
N ALA A 91 4.02 -13.30 4.04
CA ALA A 91 4.70 -12.30 3.23
C ALA A 91 4.37 -12.55 1.76
N ILE A 92 4.09 -11.47 1.01
CA ILE A 92 3.85 -11.57 -0.42
C ILE A 92 5.16 -11.99 -1.08
N VAL A 93 5.19 -13.22 -1.59
CA VAL A 93 6.36 -13.75 -2.30
C VAL A 93 6.49 -13.05 -3.65
N ARG A 94 7.71 -12.64 -4.01
CA ARG A 94 8.05 -12.18 -5.36
C ARG A 94 7.87 -13.35 -6.34
N GLU A 95 6.69 -13.56 -6.90
CA GLU A 95 6.53 -14.46 -8.03
C GLU A 95 6.86 -13.72 -9.32
N ALA A 96 8.10 -13.87 -9.80
CA ALA A 96 8.42 -13.59 -11.18
C ALA A 96 7.68 -14.61 -12.04
N ARG A 97 6.49 -14.26 -12.53
CA ARG A 97 5.76 -15.06 -13.50
C ARG A 97 6.47 -14.93 -14.85
N VAL A 98 7.38 -15.86 -15.13
CA VAL A 98 7.96 -16.03 -16.47
C VAL A 98 6.84 -16.63 -17.33
N ILE A 99 6.37 -15.88 -18.32
CA ILE A 99 5.47 -16.34 -19.40
C ILE A 99 6.31 -16.41 -20.67
#